data_AF-A0A1Y4JXR9-F1
#
_entry.id   AF-A0A1Y4JXR9-F1
#
_cell.length_a   1.000
_cell.length_b   1.000
_cell.length_c   1.000
_cell.angle_alpha   90.00
_cell.angle_beta   90.00
_cell.angle_gamma   90.00
#
_symmetry.space_group_name_H-M   'P 1'
#
loop_
_entity.id
_entity.type
_entity.pdbx_description
1 polymer ?
#
loop_
_entity_poly.entity_id
_entity_poly.type
_entity_poly.pdbx_seq_one_letter_code
_entity_poly.pdbx_strand_id
1 'polypeptide(L)'
;MKKQYKIQLPKGKKVTLTNVDFKSGVMTVNVELEKDDSNIWNKMIQEYGEAICGKKEQKYEPKDGDFIYLKWKGVKTFLPYEEGEKEAIGIFKETGHDMLYCYVTYFVGDDFKNNPTLMIPSDYIGNKISNGYTSMFDEIRPATEEEKKLLIEKLAEVGKRWNEEKKCLENVRWRAKKGKLYRWVSADGYVKESTDEHGECDNCYYKSGNYFKTEEAAEKVAEQIRNIFKNSKAE
;
A
#
# COMPACT_ATOMS: atom_id res chain seq x y z
N MET A 1 -11.92 -34.16 -29.73
CA MET A 1 -13.20 -33.48 -30.03
C MET A 1 -12.99 -31.97 -29.97
N LYS A 2 -13.22 -31.23 -31.06
CA LYS A 2 -13.28 -29.76 -31.01
C LYS A 2 -14.67 -29.37 -30.50
N LYS A 3 -14.76 -28.76 -29.32
CA LYS A 3 -16.01 -28.18 -28.81
C LYS A 3 -16.05 -26.72 -29.22
N GLN A 4 -17.09 -26.32 -29.94
CA GLN A 4 -17.33 -24.93 -30.32
C GLN A 4 -18.46 -24.40 -29.44
N TYR A 5 -18.22 -23.28 -28.77
CA TYR A 5 -19.24 -22.60 -27.95
C TYR A 5 -19.61 -21.29 -28.64
N LYS A 6 -20.91 -21.03 -28.76
CA LYS A 6 -21.47 -19.82 -29.38
C LYS A 6 -22.17 -19.04 -28.29
N ILE A 7 -21.64 -17.87 -27.94
CA ILE A 7 -22.28 -16.93 -27.02
C ILE A 7 -23.02 -15.91 -27.87
N GLN A 8 -24.33 -15.81 -27.69
CA GLN A 8 -25.16 -14.78 -28.31
C GLN A 8 -25.38 -13.69 -27.27
N LEU A 9 -25.26 -12.42 -27.68
CA LEU A 9 -25.39 -11.27 -26.78
C LEU A 9 -26.73 -10.55 -27.03
N PRO A 10 -27.30 -9.87 -26.02
CA PRO A 10 -28.52 -9.10 -26.18
C PRO A 10 -28.41 -8.06 -27.30
N LYS A 11 -29.46 -7.94 -28.13
CA LYS A 11 -29.51 -7.01 -29.27
C LYS A 11 -29.20 -5.57 -28.83
N GLY A 12 -28.27 -4.92 -29.52
CA GLY A 12 -27.97 -3.50 -29.36
C GLY A 12 -26.95 -3.13 -28.29
N LYS A 13 -26.28 -4.11 -27.67
CA LYS A 13 -25.16 -3.85 -26.75
C LYS A 13 -23.85 -4.29 -27.37
N LYS A 14 -22.86 -3.39 -27.43
CA LYS A 14 -21.48 -3.80 -27.69
C LYS A 14 -20.88 -4.33 -26.40
N VAL A 15 -20.46 -5.59 -26.44
CA VAL A 15 -19.63 -6.22 -25.43
C VAL A 15 -18.31 -6.51 -26.10
N THR A 16 -17.25 -5.92 -25.60
CA THR A 16 -15.90 -6.30 -26.01
C THR A 16 -15.48 -7.48 -25.15
N LEU A 17 -15.26 -8.64 -25.77
CA LEU A 17 -14.67 -9.79 -25.09
C LEU A 17 -13.17 -9.51 -24.97
N THR A 18 -12.69 -9.15 -23.79
CA THR A 18 -11.26 -8.94 -23.54
C THR A 18 -10.71 -10.14 -22.75
N ASN A 19 -9.66 -10.77 -23.29
CA ASN A 19 -8.97 -11.94 -22.75
C ASN A 19 -9.87 -13.16 -22.47
N VAL A 20 -9.81 -14.13 -23.38
CA VAL A 20 -10.34 -15.48 -23.15
C VAL A 20 -9.23 -16.34 -22.57
N ASP A 21 -9.28 -16.63 -21.27
CA ASP A 21 -8.39 -17.61 -20.63
C ASP A 21 -9.12 -18.95 -20.48
N PHE A 22 -8.44 -20.02 -20.85
CA PHE A 22 -8.91 -21.39 -20.68
C PHE A 22 -7.98 -22.09 -19.70
N LYS A 23 -8.39 -22.16 -18.43
CA LYS A 23 -7.68 -22.94 -17.40
C LYS A 23 -8.64 -23.91 -16.75
N SER A 24 -8.18 -25.15 -16.58
CA SER A 24 -8.91 -26.21 -15.85
C SER A 24 -10.36 -26.42 -16.30
N GLY A 25 -10.65 -26.21 -17.59
CA GLY A 25 -11.99 -26.38 -18.16
C GLY A 25 -12.96 -25.21 -17.97
N VAL A 26 -12.50 -24.09 -17.40
CA VAL A 26 -13.29 -22.85 -17.23
C VAL A 26 -12.86 -21.84 -18.29
N MET A 27 -13.84 -21.23 -18.97
CA MET A 27 -13.64 -20.11 -19.90
C MET A 27 -13.99 -18.82 -19.17
N THR A 28 -12.98 -17.98 -18.89
CA THR A 28 -13.21 -16.66 -18.30
C THR A 28 -13.28 -15.62 -19.41
N VAL A 29 -14.30 -14.78 -19.37
CA VAL A 29 -14.56 -13.72 -20.34
C VAL A 29 -14.75 -12.41 -19.58
N ASN A 30 -13.88 -11.42 -19.83
CA ASN A 30 -14.16 -10.07 -19.32
C ASN A 30 -15.11 -9.37 -20.30
N VAL A 31 -16.11 -8.70 -19.72
CA VAL A 31 -17.18 -8.02 -20.46
C VAL A 31 -17.11 -6.55 -20.09
N GLU A 32 -16.70 -5.72 -21.05
CA GLU A 32 -16.77 -4.26 -20.92
C GLU A 32 -18.07 -3.75 -21.53
N LEU A 33 -18.77 -2.85 -20.82
CA LEU A 33 -20.08 -2.33 -21.21
C LEU A 33 -19.98 -0.85 -21.56
N GLU A 34 -20.56 -0.45 -22.69
CA GLU A 34 -20.63 0.98 -23.10
C GLU A 34 -21.42 1.86 -22.12
N LYS A 35 -22.29 1.27 -21.29
CA LYS A 35 -23.02 1.93 -20.20
C LYS A 35 -23.18 0.97 -19.04
N ASP A 36 -23.06 1.48 -17.82
CA ASP A 36 -23.33 0.72 -16.61
C ASP A 36 -24.77 0.18 -16.64
N ASP A 37 -24.89 -1.14 -16.75
CA ASP A 37 -26.14 -1.88 -16.60
C ASP A 37 -25.89 -2.96 -15.56
N SER A 38 -25.95 -2.55 -14.30
CA SER A 38 -25.79 -3.39 -13.11
C SER A 38 -26.69 -4.64 -13.10
N ASN A 39 -27.77 -4.65 -13.90
CA ASN A 39 -28.69 -5.76 -14.07
C ASN A 39 -28.39 -6.69 -15.26
N ILE A 40 -27.38 -6.40 -16.08
CA ILE A 40 -27.10 -7.20 -17.29
C ILE A 40 -26.80 -8.66 -16.97
N TRP A 41 -26.15 -8.93 -15.84
CA TRP A 41 -25.85 -10.29 -15.40
C TRP A 41 -27.13 -11.08 -15.12
N ASN A 42 -28.10 -10.45 -14.45
CA ASN A 42 -29.40 -11.06 -14.16
C ASN A 42 -30.17 -11.33 -15.46
N LYS A 43 -30.09 -10.42 -16.44
CA LYS A 43 -30.68 -10.61 -17.77
C LYS A 43 -30.02 -11.78 -18.52
N MET A 44 -28.69 -11.92 -18.44
CA MET A 44 -27.99 -13.05 -19.06
C MET A 44 -28.35 -14.39 -18.40
N ILE A 45 -28.45 -14.44 -17.07
CA ILE A 45 -28.94 -15.66 -16.38
C ILE A 45 -30.37 -15.99 -16.81
N GLN A 46 -31.26 -14.99 -16.90
CA GLN A 46 -32.64 -15.21 -17.34
C GLN A 46 -32.72 -15.74 -18.78
N GLU A 47 -31.84 -15.30 -19.67
CA GLU A 47 -31.87 -15.66 -21.09
C GLU A 47 -31.12 -16.97 -21.41
N TYR A 48 -29.99 -17.24 -20.74
CA TYR A 48 -29.09 -18.36 -21.06
C TYR A 48 -28.95 -19.40 -19.94
N GLY A 49 -29.47 -19.11 -18.74
CA GLY A 49 -29.37 -19.99 -17.57
C GLY A 49 -28.02 -19.95 -16.86
N GLU A 50 -28.02 -20.23 -15.55
CA GLU A 50 -26.82 -20.21 -14.70
C GLU A 50 -25.75 -21.23 -15.13
N ALA A 51 -26.17 -22.36 -15.69
CA ALA A 51 -25.25 -23.41 -16.15
C ALA A 51 -24.35 -22.94 -17.32
N ILE A 52 -24.81 -21.97 -18.11
CA ILE A 52 -24.06 -21.38 -19.23
C ILE A 52 -23.32 -20.12 -18.79
N CYS A 53 -23.97 -19.28 -17.98
CA CYS A 53 -23.37 -18.02 -17.53
C CYS A 53 -22.24 -18.22 -16.51
N GLY A 54 -22.27 -19.31 -15.74
CA GLY A 54 -21.35 -19.51 -14.64
C GLY A 54 -21.65 -18.59 -13.45
N LYS A 55 -20.65 -18.30 -12.63
CA LYS A 55 -20.79 -17.42 -11.45
C LYS A 55 -20.42 -15.98 -11.80
N LYS A 56 -21.17 -15.01 -11.23
CA LYS A 56 -20.79 -13.60 -11.29
C LYS A 56 -19.55 -13.40 -10.42
N GLU A 57 -18.41 -13.12 -11.04
CA GLU A 57 -17.23 -12.67 -10.31
C GLU A 57 -17.05 -11.18 -10.59
N GLN A 58 -17.42 -10.35 -9.62
CA GLN A 58 -17.01 -8.95 -9.62
C GLN A 58 -15.60 -8.90 -9.06
N LYS A 59 -14.61 -8.71 -9.94
CA LYS A 59 -13.23 -8.49 -9.49
C LYS A 59 -13.17 -7.20 -8.70
N TYR A 60 -12.52 -7.25 -7.55
CA TYR A 60 -12.24 -6.06 -6.77
C TYR A 60 -11.28 -5.15 -7.56
N GLU A 61 -11.65 -3.88 -7.69
CA GLU A 61 -10.85 -2.84 -8.32
C GLU A 61 -10.32 -1.91 -7.22
N PRO A 62 -9.01 -2.01 -6.88
CA PRO A 62 -8.40 -1.15 -5.86
C PRO A 62 -8.45 0.33 -6.24
N LYS A 63 -8.70 1.18 -5.25
CA LYS A 63 -8.62 2.64 -5.38
C LYS A 63 -7.37 3.18 -4.72
N ASP A 64 -6.87 4.30 -5.20
CA ASP A 64 -5.64 4.93 -4.69
C ASP A 64 -5.69 5.14 -3.17
N GLY A 65 -4.79 4.47 -2.45
CA GLY A 65 -4.70 4.44 -0.99
C GLY A 65 -5.34 3.23 -0.31
N ASP A 66 -6.01 2.34 -1.07
CA ASP A 66 -6.60 1.13 -0.53
C ASP A 66 -5.52 0.19 0.03
N PHE A 67 -5.79 -0.33 1.22
CA PHE A 67 -5.05 -1.47 1.75
C PHE A 67 -5.57 -2.74 1.09
N ILE A 68 -4.69 -3.48 0.45
CA ILE A 68 -5.03 -4.65 -0.34
C ILE A 68 -4.26 -5.87 0.15
N TYR A 69 -4.91 -7.02 0.00
CA TYR A 69 -4.29 -8.32 0.10
C TYR A 69 -4.08 -8.89 -1.29
N LEU A 70 -2.92 -9.51 -1.50
CA LEU A 70 -2.49 -10.10 -2.75
C LEU A 70 -2.05 -11.54 -2.52
N LYS A 71 -2.52 -12.46 -3.36
CA LYS A 71 -2.03 -13.84 -3.41
C LYS A 71 -1.70 -14.23 -4.84
N TRP A 72 -0.56 -14.90 -5.03
CA TRP A 72 -0.14 -15.42 -6.34
C TRP A 72 0.72 -16.68 -6.19
N LYS A 73 0.62 -17.57 -7.17
CA LYS A 73 1.53 -18.71 -7.32
C LYS A 73 2.79 -18.28 -8.05
N GLY A 74 3.95 -18.67 -7.51
CA GLY A 74 5.28 -18.35 -8.03
C GLY A 74 5.57 -18.94 -9.41
N VAL A 75 4.94 -18.42 -10.46
CA VAL A 75 5.41 -18.47 -11.85
C VAL A 75 4.83 -17.27 -12.60
N LYS A 76 5.34 -16.04 -12.39
CA LYS A 76 5.13 -14.92 -13.36
C LYS A 76 5.94 -13.61 -13.22
N THR A 77 7.11 -13.55 -12.57
CA THR A 77 8.05 -12.41 -12.71
C THR A 77 9.52 -12.76 -12.51
N PHE A 78 10.39 -11.88 -13.05
CA PHE A 78 11.86 -11.88 -13.28
C PHE A 78 12.84 -12.19 -12.11
N LEU A 79 12.44 -12.83 -11.00
CA LEU A 79 13.35 -13.20 -9.89
C LEU A 79 13.51 -14.73 -9.78
N PRO A 80 14.66 -15.25 -9.28
CA PRO A 80 14.97 -16.67 -9.32
C PRO A 80 14.05 -17.48 -8.39
N TYR A 81 13.12 -18.20 -9.03
CA TYR A 81 12.66 -19.55 -8.72
C TYR A 81 12.54 -19.95 -7.24
N GLU A 82 11.38 -19.72 -6.65
CA GLU A 82 10.86 -20.59 -5.60
C GLU A 82 9.39 -20.92 -5.90
N GLU A 83 9.13 -22.22 -5.99
CA GLU A 83 7.81 -22.80 -6.23
C GLU A 83 7.00 -22.69 -4.93
N GLY A 84 6.00 -21.80 -4.89
CA GLY A 84 5.22 -21.58 -3.68
C GLY A 84 4.08 -20.59 -3.87
N GLU A 85 3.04 -20.71 -3.05
CA GLU A 85 2.02 -19.68 -2.88
C GLU A 85 2.65 -18.52 -2.10
N LYS A 86 2.57 -17.32 -2.65
CA LYS A 86 3.07 -16.10 -2.03
C LYS A 86 1.88 -15.19 -1.71
N GLU A 87 1.98 -14.53 -0.57
CA GLU A 87 0.94 -13.64 -0.05
C GLU A 87 1.59 -12.32 0.38
N ALA A 88 0.89 -11.22 0.20
CA ALA A 88 1.36 -9.91 0.64
C ALA A 88 0.20 -8.97 0.99
N ILE A 89 0.49 -8.03 1.89
CA ILE A 89 -0.38 -6.91 2.22
C ILE A 89 0.30 -5.65 1.70
N GLY A 90 -0.44 -4.80 0.99
CA GLY A 90 0.13 -3.58 0.43
C GLY A 90 -0.83 -2.40 0.43
N ILE A 91 -0.28 -1.23 0.12
CA ILE A 91 -1.07 -0.01 -0.11
C ILE A 91 -1.04 0.29 -1.60
N PHE A 92 -2.20 0.25 -2.23
CA PHE A 92 -2.33 0.51 -3.65
C PHE A 92 -2.11 2.00 -3.97
N LYS A 93 -1.41 2.25 -5.07
CA LYS A 93 -1.22 3.59 -5.62
C LYS A 93 -1.65 3.60 -7.07
N GLU A 94 -2.58 4.48 -7.42
CA GLU A 94 -2.96 4.64 -8.82
C GLU A 94 -1.87 5.39 -9.57
N THR A 95 -1.44 4.90 -10.74
CA THR A 95 -0.41 5.57 -11.55
C THR A 95 -0.81 5.78 -13.01
N GLY A 96 -2.09 5.59 -13.34
CA GLY A 96 -2.62 5.80 -14.70
C GLY A 96 -2.22 4.72 -15.72
N HIS A 97 -1.67 3.59 -15.28
CA HIS A 97 -1.36 2.42 -16.11
C HIS A 97 -2.15 1.19 -15.63
N ASP A 98 -2.41 0.23 -16.52
CA ASP A 98 -3.10 -1.05 -16.23
C ASP A 98 -2.35 -2.00 -15.27
N MET A 99 -1.24 -1.54 -14.70
CA MET A 99 -0.47 -2.28 -13.71
C MET A 99 -0.93 -1.94 -12.30
N LEU A 100 -0.99 -2.95 -11.45
CA LEU A 100 -1.21 -2.76 -10.02
C LEU A 100 0.12 -2.33 -9.38
N TYR A 101 0.13 -1.15 -8.76
CA TYR A 101 1.30 -0.60 -8.08
C TYR A 101 1.07 -0.60 -6.57
N CYS A 102 1.90 -1.35 -5.84
CA CYS A 102 1.95 -1.21 -4.38
C CYS A 102 3.04 -0.21 -4.02
N TYR A 103 2.64 0.82 -3.28
CA TYR A 103 3.54 1.83 -2.73
C TYR A 103 4.16 1.41 -1.40
N VAL A 104 3.59 0.41 -0.74
CA VAL A 104 4.17 -0.32 0.40
C VAL A 104 3.77 -1.78 0.21
N THR A 105 4.69 -2.71 0.47
CA THR A 105 4.40 -4.15 0.40
C THR A 105 5.04 -4.87 1.58
N TYR A 106 4.25 -5.68 2.26
CA TYR A 106 4.69 -6.58 3.31
C TYR A 106 4.37 -8.02 2.90
N PHE A 107 5.40 -8.82 2.67
CA PHE A 107 5.23 -10.23 2.29
C PHE A 107 4.91 -11.08 3.53
N VAL A 108 3.86 -11.88 3.41
CA VAL A 108 3.37 -12.80 4.44
C VAL A 108 3.80 -14.21 4.02
N GLY A 109 4.59 -14.90 4.85
CA GLY A 109 4.95 -16.30 4.61
C GLY A 109 6.44 -16.63 4.76
N ASP A 110 6.68 -17.94 4.80
CA ASP A 110 7.88 -18.62 5.30
C ASP A 110 9.08 -18.63 4.35
N ASP A 111 8.95 -18.16 3.12
CA ASP A 111 10.03 -18.27 2.12
C ASP A 111 11.08 -17.14 2.21
N PHE A 112 10.78 -16.06 2.95
CA PHE A 112 11.80 -15.14 3.45
C PHE A 112 12.19 -15.55 4.88
N LYS A 113 12.53 -16.83 5.05
CA LYS A 113 12.56 -17.62 6.29
C LYS A 113 13.40 -17.06 7.47
N ASN A 114 14.01 -15.89 7.34
CA ASN A 114 14.70 -15.19 8.42
C ASN A 114 14.42 -13.66 8.50
N ASN A 115 13.56 -13.07 7.65
CA ASN A 115 13.17 -11.66 7.76
C ASN A 115 11.91 -11.35 6.91
N PRO A 116 10.72 -11.20 7.50
CA PRO A 116 9.59 -10.64 6.76
C PRO A 116 9.99 -9.25 6.23
N THR A 117 10.01 -9.11 4.91
CA THR A 117 10.56 -7.90 4.28
C THR A 117 9.43 -6.91 4.03
N LEU A 118 9.34 -5.90 4.90
CA LEU A 118 8.63 -4.68 4.59
C LEU A 118 9.45 -3.92 3.55
N MET A 119 8.87 -3.71 2.39
CA MET A 119 9.46 -2.88 1.36
C MET A 119 8.76 -1.52 1.34
N ILE A 120 9.56 -0.43 1.28
CA ILE A 120 9.11 0.95 1.13
C ILE A 120 9.85 1.66 -0.03
N PRO A 121 9.31 2.77 -0.59
CA PRO A 121 9.82 3.35 -1.85
C PRO A 121 11.24 3.93 -1.75
N SER A 122 11.68 4.32 -0.56
CA SER A 122 13.03 4.83 -0.33
C SER A 122 14.13 3.82 -0.65
N ASP A 123 13.78 2.54 -0.72
CA ASP A 123 14.73 1.45 -0.82
C ASP A 123 14.98 1.02 -2.27
N TYR A 124 14.29 1.64 -3.24
CA TYR A 124 14.36 1.28 -4.67
C TYR A 124 14.51 2.50 -5.59
N ILE A 125 15.41 2.39 -6.57
CA ILE A 125 15.58 3.36 -7.64
C ILE A 125 14.29 3.38 -8.50
N GLY A 126 13.44 4.40 -8.30
CA GLY A 126 12.19 4.58 -9.04
C GLY A 126 10.91 4.70 -8.19
N ASN A 127 11.00 4.75 -6.86
CA ASN A 127 9.86 4.92 -5.93
C ASN A 127 8.74 3.86 -6.04
N LYS A 128 9.04 2.66 -6.57
CA LYS A 128 8.06 1.59 -6.80
C LYS A 128 8.61 0.26 -6.25
N ILE A 129 7.73 -0.54 -5.67
CA ILE A 129 8.14 -1.66 -4.80
C ILE A 129 7.68 -3.00 -5.36
N SER A 130 6.40 -3.10 -5.73
CA SER A 130 5.89 -4.24 -6.50
C SER A 130 4.94 -3.73 -7.57
N ASN A 131 5.19 -4.19 -8.80
CA ASN A 131 4.38 -3.92 -9.98
C ASN A 131 4.02 -5.26 -10.61
N GLY A 132 2.74 -5.45 -10.90
CA GLY A 132 2.26 -6.61 -11.64
C GLY A 132 0.95 -6.28 -12.33
N TYR A 133 0.67 -6.90 -13.47
CA TYR A 133 -0.68 -6.81 -14.01
C TYR A 133 -1.65 -7.47 -13.03
N THR A 134 -2.86 -6.92 -12.87
CA THR A 134 -3.89 -7.54 -12.02
C THR A 134 -4.13 -9.01 -12.38
N SER A 135 -3.93 -9.37 -13.65
CA SER A 135 -3.98 -10.74 -14.18
C SER A 135 -2.88 -11.69 -13.71
N MET A 136 -1.86 -11.20 -13.01
CA MET A 136 -0.79 -12.00 -12.40
C MET A 136 -1.14 -12.50 -11.01
N PHE A 137 -2.14 -11.89 -10.35
CA PHE A 137 -2.57 -12.28 -9.02
C PHE A 137 -3.74 -13.26 -9.11
N ASP A 138 -3.66 -14.34 -8.32
CA ASP A 138 -4.72 -15.32 -8.19
C ASP A 138 -5.86 -14.77 -7.31
N GLU A 139 -5.53 -13.90 -6.35
CA GLU A 139 -6.50 -13.21 -5.48
C GLU A 139 -6.06 -11.76 -5.25
N ILE A 140 -7.03 -10.85 -5.39
CA ILE A 140 -6.91 -9.43 -5.00
C ILE A 140 -8.20 -9.08 -4.25
N ARG A 141 -8.07 -8.60 -3.02
CA ARG A 141 -9.21 -8.17 -2.19
C ARG A 141 -8.81 -7.02 -1.25
N PRO A 142 -9.78 -6.29 -0.67
CA PRO A 142 -9.49 -5.41 0.44
C PRO A 142 -8.80 -6.18 1.58
N ALA A 143 -7.80 -5.55 2.20
CA ALA A 143 -7.19 -6.09 3.40
C ALA A 143 -8.18 -6.09 4.57
N THR A 144 -8.14 -7.12 5.42
CA THR A 144 -8.89 -7.16 6.68
C THR A 144 -8.34 -6.14 7.68
N GLU A 145 -9.08 -5.87 8.75
CA GLU A 145 -8.61 -4.94 9.79
C GLU A 145 -7.34 -5.44 10.49
N GLU A 146 -7.19 -6.75 10.66
CA GLU A 146 -5.98 -7.39 11.20
C GLU A 146 -4.78 -7.22 10.26
N GLU A 147 -4.99 -7.41 8.95
CA GLU A 147 -3.95 -7.24 7.93
C GLU A 147 -3.49 -5.77 7.82
N LYS A 148 -4.45 -4.83 7.85
CA LYS A 148 -4.15 -3.39 7.89
C LYS A 148 -3.32 -3.04 9.13
N LYS A 149 -3.75 -3.50 10.30
CA LYS A 149 -3.05 -3.26 11.56
C LYS A 149 -1.63 -3.82 11.53
N LEU A 150 -1.45 -5.03 11.02
CA LEU A 150 -0.13 -5.64 10.83
C LEU A 150 0.78 -4.76 9.96
N LEU A 151 0.29 -4.28 8.82
CA LEU A 151 1.08 -3.42 7.93
C LEU A 151 1.45 -2.08 8.61
N ILE A 152 0.52 -1.47 9.33
CA ILE A 152 0.74 -0.22 10.07
C ILE A 152 1.78 -0.42 11.19
N GLU A 153 1.70 -1.52 11.94
CA GLU A 153 2.69 -1.86 12.98
C GLU A 153 4.08 -2.02 12.37
N LYS A 154 4.20 -2.71 11.23
CA LYS A 154 5.46 -2.87 10.50
C LYS A 154 6.02 -1.55 9.97
N LEU A 155 5.17 -0.66 9.44
CA LEU A 155 5.60 0.69 9.08
C LEU A 155 6.13 1.46 10.29
N ALA A 156 5.46 1.37 11.44
CA ALA A 156 5.89 2.05 12.65
C ALA A 156 7.21 1.51 13.20
N GLU A 157 7.48 0.20 13.10
CA GLU A 157 8.77 -0.42 13.47
C GLU A 157 9.95 0.21 12.71
N VAL A 158 9.76 0.58 11.45
CA VAL A 158 10.78 1.27 10.63
C VAL A 158 10.68 2.80 10.68
N GLY A 159 9.90 3.35 11.61
CA GLY A 159 9.75 4.80 11.79
C GLY A 159 9.02 5.49 10.65
N LYS A 160 8.07 4.80 10.00
CA LYS A 160 7.21 5.33 8.93
C LYS A 160 5.74 5.25 9.33
N ARG A 161 4.93 6.13 8.77
CA ARG A 161 3.46 6.05 8.85
C ARG A 161 2.86 6.34 7.49
N TRP A 162 1.75 5.68 7.18
CA TRP A 162 0.91 6.06 6.06
C TRP A 162 0.10 7.31 6.42
N ASN A 163 0.16 8.34 5.58
CA ASN A 163 -0.74 9.49 5.65
C ASN A 163 -1.87 9.27 4.66
N GLU A 164 -3.08 9.03 5.16
CA GLU A 164 -4.27 8.76 4.32
C GLU A 164 -4.69 9.97 3.48
N GLU A 165 -4.56 11.19 4.01
CA GLU A 165 -4.95 12.42 3.31
C GLU A 165 -4.01 12.72 2.13
N LYS A 166 -2.69 12.63 2.37
CA LYS A 166 -1.65 12.89 1.36
C LYS A 166 -1.34 11.67 0.51
N LYS A 167 -1.82 10.49 0.92
CA LYS A 167 -1.57 9.19 0.30
C LYS A 167 -0.07 8.95 0.05
N CYS A 168 0.74 9.16 1.08
CA CYS A 168 2.18 8.99 1.05
C CYS A 168 2.73 8.50 2.40
N LEU A 169 3.98 8.03 2.41
CA LEU A 169 4.68 7.70 3.65
C LEU A 169 5.29 8.95 4.27
N GLU A 170 5.08 9.14 5.56
CA GLU A 170 5.75 10.15 6.38
C GLU A 170 6.65 9.48 7.41
N ASN A 171 7.71 10.17 7.83
CA ASN A 171 8.53 9.70 8.94
C ASN A 171 7.73 9.83 10.25
N VAL A 172 7.61 8.74 10.99
CA VAL A 172 7.22 8.78 12.40
C VAL A 172 8.40 9.35 13.15
N ARG A 173 8.30 10.62 13.54
CA ARG A 173 9.27 11.23 14.44
C ARG A 173 9.24 10.43 15.74
N TRP A 174 10.42 10.04 16.21
CA TRP A 174 10.55 9.41 17.52
C TRP A 174 9.91 10.32 18.58
N ARG A 175 9.04 9.73 19.41
CA ARG A 175 8.47 10.37 20.58
C ARG A 175 8.81 9.54 21.81
N ALA A 176 9.17 10.18 22.91
CA ALA A 176 9.36 9.48 24.17
C ALA A 176 8.01 8.91 24.64
N LYS A 177 8.04 7.78 25.36
CA LYS A 177 6.83 7.30 26.05
C LYS A 177 6.46 8.31 27.15
N LYS A 178 5.19 8.35 27.54
CA LYS A 178 4.75 9.18 28.68
C LYS A 178 5.61 8.92 29.92
N GLY A 179 6.08 9.98 30.57
CA GLY A 179 6.99 9.91 31.72
C GLY A 179 8.45 9.62 31.35
N LYS A 180 8.83 9.70 30.07
CA LYS A 180 10.23 9.51 29.61
C LYS A 180 10.82 10.81 29.09
N LEU A 181 12.14 10.92 29.24
CA LEU A 181 12.89 12.09 28.85
C LEU A 181 13.00 12.21 27.33
N TYR A 182 12.93 13.45 26.87
CA TYR A 182 13.36 13.91 25.56
C TYR A 182 14.20 15.16 25.71
N ARG A 183 14.92 15.53 24.65
CA ARG A 183 15.71 16.76 24.58
C ARG A 183 15.13 17.72 23.57
N TRP A 184 15.32 19.01 23.80
CA TRP A 184 14.87 20.10 22.92
C TRP A 184 15.88 21.24 23.00
N VAL A 185 15.91 22.09 21.98
CA VAL A 185 16.78 23.27 21.94
C VAL A 185 15.99 24.50 22.36
N SER A 186 16.42 25.18 23.41
CA SER A 186 15.79 26.41 23.88
C SER A 186 16.04 27.59 22.94
N ALA A 187 15.26 28.67 23.12
CA ALA A 187 15.31 29.84 22.25
C ALA A 187 16.69 30.54 22.23
N ASP A 188 17.49 30.35 23.28
CA ASP A 188 18.88 30.80 23.39
C ASP A 188 19.90 29.84 22.73
N GLY A 189 19.43 28.76 22.10
CA GLY A 189 20.27 27.83 21.34
C GLY A 189 21.01 26.79 22.19
N TYR A 190 20.52 26.45 23.38
CA TYR A 190 21.09 25.41 24.24
C TYR A 190 20.18 24.18 24.34
N VAL A 191 20.78 23.00 24.51
CA VAL A 191 20.02 21.77 24.74
C VAL A 191 19.47 21.76 26.16
N LYS A 192 18.18 21.43 26.28
CA LYS A 192 17.45 21.18 27.52
C LYS A 192 16.82 19.81 27.46
N GLU A 193 16.48 19.27 28.62
CA GLU A 193 15.72 18.04 28.75
C GLU A 193 14.37 18.29 29.42
N SER A 194 13.38 17.49 29.07
CA SER A 194 12.07 17.50 29.70
C SER A 194 11.51 16.08 29.67
N THR A 195 10.57 15.81 30.58
CA THR A 195 9.79 14.57 30.58
C THR A 195 8.56 14.77 29.71
N ASP A 196 8.31 13.88 28.74
CA ASP A 196 7.10 13.95 27.91
C ASP A 196 5.91 13.45 28.73
N GLU A 197 5.03 14.36 29.14
CA GLU A 197 3.77 14.03 29.83
C GLU A 197 2.58 13.98 28.86
N HIS A 198 2.87 14.08 27.56
CA HIS A 198 1.93 14.36 26.48
C HIS A 198 1.16 15.68 26.66
N GLY A 199 1.76 16.64 27.38
CA GLY A 199 1.18 17.96 27.62
C GLY A 199 1.26 18.87 26.39
N GLU A 200 0.69 20.08 26.50
CA GLU A 200 0.68 21.05 25.40
C GLU A 200 2.10 21.41 24.92
N CYS A 201 3.02 21.71 25.86
CA CYS A 201 4.41 22.02 25.53
C CYS A 201 5.10 20.86 24.80
N ASP A 202 4.95 19.62 25.28
CA ASP A 202 5.53 18.42 24.65
C ASP A 202 5.01 18.24 23.23
N ASN A 203 3.69 18.44 23.05
CA ASN A 203 3.05 18.39 21.74
C ASN A 203 3.58 19.48 20.79
N CYS A 204 3.83 20.70 21.29
CA CYS A 204 4.42 21.78 20.50
C CYS A 204 5.86 21.47 20.07
N TYR A 205 6.70 20.96 20.97
CA TYR A 205 8.08 20.57 20.64
C TYR A 205 8.11 19.40 19.65
N TYR A 206 7.28 18.37 19.86
CA TYR A 206 7.17 17.24 18.94
C TYR A 206 6.70 17.66 17.53
N LYS A 207 5.67 18.51 17.44
CA LYS A 207 5.14 19.02 16.17
C LYS A 207 6.12 19.93 15.44
N SER A 208 6.80 20.82 16.17
CA SER A 208 7.82 21.71 15.57
C SER A 208 9.08 20.96 15.12
N GLY A 209 9.30 19.74 15.64
CA GLY A 209 10.50 18.94 15.36
C GLY A 209 11.66 19.28 16.28
N ASN A 210 11.45 20.20 17.24
CA ASN A 210 12.39 20.50 18.31
C ASN A 210 12.31 19.44 19.43
N TYR A 211 12.50 18.17 19.07
CA TYR A 211 12.26 17.02 19.94
C TYR A 211 13.21 15.88 19.57
N PHE A 212 14.15 15.56 20.45
CA PHE A 212 15.29 14.70 20.17
C PHE A 212 15.43 13.57 21.17
N LYS A 213 15.78 12.39 20.67
CA LYS A 213 16.05 11.19 21.48
C LYS A 213 17.40 11.27 22.20
N THR A 214 18.42 11.76 21.50
CA THR A 214 19.80 11.76 21.97
C THR A 214 20.32 13.18 22.10
N GLU A 215 21.27 13.36 23.00
CA GLU A 215 21.94 14.64 23.21
C GLU A 215 22.73 15.09 21.99
N GLU A 216 23.45 14.16 21.37
CA GLU A 216 24.24 14.42 20.18
C GLU A 216 23.39 14.99 19.02
N ALA A 217 22.18 14.46 18.83
CA ALA A 217 21.27 14.95 17.79
C ALA A 217 20.76 16.36 18.12
N ALA A 218 20.43 16.63 19.39
CA ALA A 218 20.00 17.95 19.83
C ALA A 218 21.14 18.98 19.73
N GLU A 219 22.36 18.61 20.12
CA GLU A 219 23.52 19.50 20.15
C GLU A 219 23.96 19.91 18.74
N LYS A 220 23.90 19.00 17.76
CA LYS A 220 24.14 19.33 16.34
C LYS A 220 23.21 20.44 15.84
N VAL A 221 21.93 20.40 16.21
CA VAL A 221 20.95 21.43 15.84
C VAL A 221 21.17 22.72 16.65
N ALA A 222 21.46 22.59 17.94
CA ALA A 222 21.77 23.72 18.81
C ALA A 222 22.98 24.52 18.31
N GLU A 223 24.04 23.84 17.86
CA GLU A 223 25.21 24.47 17.25
C GLU A 223 24.85 25.25 15.98
N GLN A 224 24.03 24.67 15.10
CA GLN A 224 23.56 25.36 13.91
C GLN A 224 22.80 26.64 14.25
N ILE A 225 21.90 26.60 15.23
CA ILE A 225 21.14 27.77 15.70
C ILE A 225 22.07 28.84 16.26
N ARG A 226 23.02 28.47 17.14
CA ARG A 226 23.99 29.42 17.69
C ARG A 226 24.85 30.05 16.60
N ASN A 227 25.24 29.28 15.58
CA ASN A 227 25.99 29.79 14.44
C ASN A 227 25.17 30.75 13.58
N ILE A 228 23.87 30.48 13.37
CA ILE A 228 22.96 31.41 12.69
C ILE A 228 22.88 32.73 13.47
N PHE A 229 22.68 32.68 14.79
CA PHE A 229 22.59 33.90 15.61
C PHE A 229 23.89 34.70 15.64
N LYS A 230 25.05 34.04 15.74
CA LYS A 230 26.36 34.71 15.66
C LYS A 230 26.57 35.46 14.34
N ASN A 231 26.04 34.92 13.25
CA ASN A 231 26.22 35.46 11.90
C ASN A 231 25.07 36.38 11.46
N SER A 232 23.97 36.41 12.20
CA SER A 232 22.86 37.32 11.95
C SER A 232 23.24 38.74 12.36
N LYS A 233 22.91 39.71 11.50
CA LYS A 233 22.94 41.13 11.87
C LYS A 233 21.53 41.50 12.28
N ALA A 234 21.37 42.15 13.43
CA ALA A 234 20.13 42.83 13.74
C ALA A 234 19.97 43.98 12.74
N GLU A 235 18.87 43.98 11.99
CA GLU A 235 18.48 45.09 11.11
C GLU A 235 18.02 46.31 11.93
#